data_AF-A0A0F5VIA1-F1
#
_entry.id   AF-A0A0F5VIA1-F1
#
_cell.length_a   1.000
_cell.length_b   1.000
_cell.length_c   1.000
_cell.angle_alpha   90.00
_cell.angle_beta   90.00
_cell.angle_gamma   90.00
#
_symmetry.space_group_name_H-M   'P 1'
#
loop_
_entity.id
_entity.type
_entity.pdbx_description
1 polymer ?
#
loop_
_entity_poly.entity_id
_entity_poly.type
_entity_poly.pdbx_seq_one_letter_code
_entity_poly.pdbx_strand_id
1 'polypeptide(L)' 'AAIRLAASMSVPLTSYRVGSASDAELTPEGDTDWSAVHGTARGGAVLVRPDGFVAWRSAGPDPDAESALRNVLTTLLAAV' A
#
# COMPACT_ATOMS: atom_id res chain seq x y z
N ALA A 1 -0.29 -1.56 -9.76
CA ALA A 1 -0.84 -2.74 -9.07
C ALA A 1 -2.21 -2.43 -8.44
N ALA A 2 -2.27 -1.63 -7.37
CA ALA A 2 -3.51 -1.38 -6.61
C ALA A 2 -4.71 -0.91 -7.46
N ILE A 3 -4.54 0.11 -8.32
CA ILE A 3 -5.63 0.60 -9.20
C ILE A 3 -6.22 -0.53 -10.07
N ARG A 4 -5.38 -1.42 -10.63
CA ARG A 4 -5.85 -2.54 -11.45
C ARG A 4 -6.60 -3.59 -10.61
N LEU A 5 -6.12 -3.85 -9.39
CA LEU A 5 -6.80 -4.76 -8.47
C LEU A 5 -8.15 -4.20 -8.01
N ALA A 6 -8.22 -2.90 -7.69
CA ALA A 6 -9.45 -2.21 -7.32
C ALA A 6 -10.51 -2.31 -8.42
N ALA A 7 -10.11 -2.29 -9.70
CA ALA A 7 -11.02 -2.48 -10.82
C ALA A 7 -11.50 -3.94 -10.99
N SER A 8 -10.73 -4.92 -10.50
CA SER A 8 -11.02 -6.35 -10.69
C SER A 8 -11.69 -7.02 -9.48
N MET A 9 -11.57 -6.43 -8.29
CA MET A 9 -12.07 -7.01 -7.04
C MET A 9 -13.29 -6.24 -6.56
N SER A 10 -14.26 -6.94 -5.95
CA SER A 10 -15.47 -6.32 -5.39
C SER A 10 -15.24 -5.62 -4.05
N VAL A 11 -13.99 -5.38 -3.65
CA VAL A 11 -13.62 -4.75 -2.39
C VAL A 11 -13.07 -3.35 -2.67
N PRO A 12 -13.53 -2.31 -1.97
CA PRO A 12 -12.96 -0.97 -2.09
C PRO A 12 -11.47 -0.98 -1.77
N LEU A 13 -10.65 -0.55 -2.73
CA LEU A 13 -9.21 -0.44 -2.58
C LEU A 13 -8.75 0.92 -3.13
N THR A 14 -8.45 1.85 -2.22
CA THR A 14 -7.88 3.16 -2.56
C THR A 14 -6.37 3.12 -2.36
N SER A 15 -5.62 3.70 -3.30
CA SER A 15 -4.16 3.79 -3.21
C SER A 15 -3.71 5.23 -3.29
N TYR A 16 -2.70 5.58 -2.51
CA TYR A 16 -2.06 6.90 -2.54
C TYR A 16 -0.56 6.73 -2.72
N ARG A 17 0.05 7.58 -3.55
CA ARG A 17 1.50 7.77 -3.54
C ARG A 17 1.89 8.75 -2.45
N VAL A 18 2.69 8.31 -1.49
CA VAL A 18 3.15 9.14 -0.37
C VAL A 18 4.59 9.57 -0.58
N GLY A 19 4.86 10.87 -0.45
CA GLY A 19 6.22 11.43 -0.54
C GLY A 19 6.24 12.88 -0.95
N SER A 20 7.43 13.40 -1.27
CA SER A 20 7.65 14.78 -1.72
C SER A 20 7.88 14.90 -3.24
N ALA A 21 7.74 13.79 -3.98
CA ALA A 21 7.88 13.77 -5.43
C ALA A 21 6.69 14.46 -6.13
N SER A 22 6.89 14.91 -7.37
CA SER A 22 5.84 15.61 -8.14
C SER A 22 4.62 14.76 -8.43
N ASP A 23 4.75 13.43 -8.40
CA ASP A 23 3.67 12.46 -8.58
C ASP A 23 3.06 11.97 -7.26
N ALA A 24 3.49 12.51 -6.12
CA ALA A 24 2.90 12.19 -4.82
C ALA A 24 1.51 12.81 -4.69
N GLU A 25 0.59 12.03 -4.14
CA GLU A 25 -0.78 12.43 -3.84
C GLU A 25 -0.91 12.91 -2.38
N LEU A 26 -0.03 12.41 -1.51
CA LEU A 26 0.04 12.76 -0.11
C LEU A 26 1.47 13.13 0.27
N THR A 27 1.62 14.27 0.94
CA THR A 27 2.89 14.71 1.52
C THR A 27 2.84 14.52 3.03
N PRO A 28 3.81 13.80 3.64
CA PRO A 28 3.90 13.72 5.10
C PRO A 28 3.99 15.10 5.75
N GLU A 29 3.37 15.26 6.92
CA GLU A 29 3.45 16.51 7.68
C GLU A 29 4.81 16.65 8.38
N GLY A 30 5.41 17.85 8.27
CA GLY A 30 6.70 18.18 8.86
C GLY A 30 7.87 17.43 8.24
N ASP A 31 8.93 17.24 9.01
CA ASP A 31 10.19 16.60 8.57
C ASP A 31 10.19 15.08 8.79
N THR A 32 9.03 14.47 9.05
CA THR A 32 8.93 13.04 9.35
C THR A 32 9.12 12.21 8.08
N ASP A 33 10.12 11.31 8.10
CA ASP A 33 10.25 10.31 7.06
C ASP A 33 9.20 9.21 7.25
N TRP A 34 8.07 9.38 6.56
CA TRP A 34 6.97 8.42 6.52
C TRP A 34 7.44 7.02 6.14
N SER A 35 8.37 6.91 5.19
CA SER A 35 8.84 5.60 4.72
C SER A 35 9.61 4.87 5.81
N ALA A 36 10.51 5.58 6.51
CA ALA A 36 11.25 5.03 7.65
C ALA A 36 10.32 4.62 8.80
N VAL A 37 9.33 5.45 9.14
CA VAL A 37 8.36 5.15 10.23
C VAL A 37 7.56 3.89 9.93
N HIS A 38 7.19 3.67 8.67
CA HIS A 38 6.40 2.50 8.27
C HIS A 38 7.25 1.30 7.82
N GLY A 39 8.57 1.36 7.94
CA GLY A 39 9.47 0.27 7.55
C GLY A 39 9.43 -0.02 6.05
N THR A 40 9.29 1.04 5.24
CA THR A 40 9.30 0.99 3.78
C THR A 40 10.43 1.86 3.23
N ALA A 41 10.79 1.63 1.98
CA ALA A 41 11.69 2.45 1.19
C ALA A 41 10.97 2.90 -0.09
N ARG A 42 11.67 3.67 -0.94
CA ARG A 42 11.14 4.08 -2.24
C ARG A 42 10.66 2.86 -3.04
N GLY A 43 9.39 2.87 -3.45
CA GLY A 43 8.76 1.76 -4.18
C GLY A 43 8.15 0.67 -3.29
N GLY A 44 8.31 0.75 -1.97
CA GLY A 44 7.57 -0.04 -1.00
C GLY A 44 6.10 0.37 -0.87
N ALA A 45 5.36 -0.35 -0.05
CA ALA A 45 3.93 -0.13 0.14
C ALA A 45 3.45 -0.59 1.51
N VAL A 46 2.35 0.02 1.98
CA VAL A 46 1.64 -0.38 3.20
C VAL A 46 0.18 -0.60 2.84
N LEU A 47 -0.39 -1.72 3.29
CA LEU A 47 -1.82 -1.99 3.19
C LEU A 47 -2.45 -1.81 4.58
N VAL A 48 -3.41 -0.90 4.65
CA VAL A 48 -4.12 -0.54 5.88
C VAL A 48 -5.56 -1.03 5.80
N ARG A 49 -6.04 -1.63 6.88
CA ARG A 49 -7.43 -2.08 7.04
C ARG A 49 -8.37 -0.91 7.38
N PRO A 50 -9.69 -1.09 7.20
CA PRO A 50 -10.67 -0.06 7.57
C PRO A 50 -10.66 0.35 9.06
N ASP A 51 -10.11 -0.49 9.94
CA ASP A 51 -9.94 -0.20 11.38
C ASP A 51 -8.65 0.57 11.71
N GLY A 52 -7.86 0.94 10.69
CA GLY A 52 -6.61 1.70 10.84
C GLY A 52 -5.38 0.83 11.11
N PHE A 53 -5.50 -0.49 11.15
CA PHE A 53 -4.34 -1.37 11.37
C PHE A 53 -3.62 -1.72 10.06
N VAL A 54 -2.29 -1.76 10.13
CA VAL A 54 -1.46 -2.26 9.02
C VAL A 54 -1.61 -3.77 8.91
N ALA A 55 -2.22 -4.24 7.83
CA ALA A 55 -2.38 -5.66 7.56
C ALA A 55 -1.16 -6.27 6.84
N TRP A 56 -0.44 -5.45 6.07
CA TRP A 56 0.73 -5.89 5.32
C TRP A 56 1.63 -4.71 4.94
N ARG A 57 2.93 -4.99 4.75
CA ARG A 57 3.93 -4.04 4.25
C ARG A 57 4.87 -4.73 3.26
N SER A 58 5.26 -4.01 2.21
CA SER A 58 6.43 -4.31 1.39
C SER A 58 7.52 -3.29 1.69
N ALA A 59 8.71 -3.77 2.05
CA ALA A 59 9.85 -2.92 2.37
C ALA A 59 10.35 -2.12 1.14
N GLY A 60 10.12 -2.62 -0.07
CA GLY A 60 10.65 -2.00 -1.30
C GLY A 60 9.85 -2.38 -2.54
N PRO A 61 10.35 -2.03 -3.73
CA PRO A 61 9.68 -2.36 -4.99
C PRO A 61 9.67 -3.87 -5.20
N ASP A 62 8.51 -4.38 -5.58
CA ASP A 62 8.32 -5.78 -5.95
C ASP A 62 8.09 -5.86 -7.47
N PRO A 63 8.86 -6.67 -8.22
CA PRO A 63 8.68 -6.81 -9.67
C PRO A 63 7.28 -7.32 -10.05
N ASP A 64 6.64 -8.08 -9.17
CA ASP A 64 5.31 -8.66 -9.34
C ASP A 64 4.31 -8.09 -8.31
N ALA A 65 4.40 -6.79 -8.02
CA ALA A 65 3.60 -6.09 -7.02
C ALA A 65 2.08 -6.35 -7.10
N GLU A 66 1.54 -6.60 -8.29
CA GLU A 66 0.12 -6.95 -8.44
C GLU A 66 -0.20 -8.35 -7.90
N SER A 67 0.62 -9.35 -8.22
CA SER A 67 0.46 -10.70 -7.71
C SER A 67 0.67 -10.75 -6.20
N ALA A 68 1.69 -10.05 -5.70
CA ALA A 68 1.96 -9.94 -4.26
C ALA A 68 0.76 -9.33 -3.53
N LEU A 69 0.25 -8.18 -3.99
CA LEU A 69 -0.90 -7.52 -3.37
C LEU A 69 -2.18 -8.35 -3.50
N ARG A 70 -2.39 -9.05 -4.62
CA ARG A 70 -3.52 -9.97 -4.80
C ARG A 70 -3.49 -11.10 -3.76
N ASN A 71 -2.34 -11.73 -3.57
CA ASN A 71 -2.20 -12.81 -2.57
C ASN A 71 -2.52 -12.32 -1.16
N VAL A 72 -2.02 -11.14 -0.79
CA VAL A 72 -2.30 -10.52 0.52
C VAL A 72 -3.80 -10.27 0.67
N LEU A 73 -4.44 -9.64 -0.30
CA LEU A 73 -5.88 -9.36 -0.25
C LEU A 73 -6.72 -10.64 -0.15
N THR A 74 -6.43 -11.65 -0.98
CA THR A 74 -7.14 -12.94 -0.94
C THR A 74 -6.96 -13.63 0.43
N THR A 75 -5.76 -13.59 1.00
CA THR A 75 -5.48 -14.18 2.31
C THR A 75 -6.27 -13.48 3.42
N LEU A 76 -6.30 -12.14 3.40
CA LEU A 76 -7.02 -11.35 4.41
C LEU A 76 -8.54 -11.50 4.32
N LEU A 77 -9.08 -11.60 3.10
CA LEU A 77 -10.52 -11.73 2.86
C LEU A 77 -11.05 -13.14 3.11
N ALA A 78 -10.19 -14.17 3.00
CA ALA A 78 -10.55 -15.54 3.32
C ALA A 78 -10.58 -15.83 4.83
N ALA A 79 -10.02 -14.93 5.65
CA ALA A 79 -9.98 -15.06 7.10
C ALA A 79 -11.25 -14.53 7.80
N VAL A 80 -12.32 -14.25 7.04
CA VAL A 80 -13.61 -13.73 7.50
C VAL A 80 -14.65 -14.85 7.54
#